data_AF-A0A953DWP0-F1
#
_entry.id   AF-A0A953DWP0-F1
#
_cell.length_a   1.000
_cell.length_b   1.000
_cell.length_c   1.000
_cell.angle_alpha   90.00
_cell.angle_beta   90.00
_cell.angle_gamma   90.00
#
_symmetry.space_group_name_H-M   'P 1'
#
loop_
_entity.id
_entity.type
_entity.pdbx_description
1 polymer ?
#
loop_
_entity_poly.entity_id
_entity_poly.type
_entity_poly.pdbx_seq_one_letter_code
_entity_poly.pdbx_strand_id
1 'polypeptide(L)'
;LGIFSLLGRIVMRMAGSPDWQSLAQGGKTWDQVIRSLYARRRGVMGCCVWTLSSLVVGSGEIWLALWFLDLPDSVLNAVILQSMVLTVRSAAFAVPAGLGVQEGGYLVIGNLLGISGDGAFALSLVWRAREIGLGIPALVTWQLLEARRFWRRRLAAKAR
;
A
#
# COMPACT_ATOMS: atom_id res chain seq x y z
N LEU A 1 24.10 -12.14 -5.87
CA LEU A 1 24.20 -10.69 -5.62
C LEU A 1 22.79 -10.13 -5.61
N GLY A 2 22.42 -9.32 -4.62
CA GLY A 2 21.08 -8.69 -4.57
C GLY A 2 21.13 -7.24 -5.05
N ILE A 3 19.96 -6.72 -5.40
CA ILE A 3 19.79 -5.38 -5.99
C ILE A 3 20.30 -4.28 -5.05
N PHE A 4 20.16 -4.44 -3.73
CA PHE A 4 20.63 -3.46 -2.76
C PHE A 4 22.16 -3.41 -2.69
N SER A 5 22.83 -4.56 -2.78
CA SER A 5 24.30 -4.58 -2.89
C SER A 5 24.84 -3.99 -4.20
N LEU A 6 24.02 -3.97 -5.26
CA LEU A 6 24.39 -3.43 -6.57
C LEU A 6 24.20 -1.91 -6.59
N LEU A 7 23.07 -1.42 -6.07
CA LEU A 7 22.80 0.00 -5.86
C LEU A 7 23.81 0.65 -4.92
N GLY A 8 24.11 0.02 -3.79
CA GLY A 8 25.14 0.51 -2.87
C GLY A 8 26.51 0.65 -3.54
N ARG A 9 26.84 -0.24 -4.48
CA ARG A 9 28.12 -0.21 -5.22
C ARG A 9 28.16 0.88 -6.29
N ILE A 10 27.03 1.17 -6.93
CA ILE A 10 26.90 2.29 -7.87
C ILE A 10 27.04 3.62 -7.12
N VAL A 11 26.38 3.76 -5.97
CA VAL A 11 26.46 4.96 -5.12
C VAL A 11 27.87 5.15 -4.56
N MET A 12 28.55 4.09 -4.09
CA MET A 12 29.95 4.18 -3.65
C MET A 12 30.92 4.58 -4.76
N ARG A 13 30.60 4.28 -6.03
CA ARG A 13 31.40 4.74 -7.18
C ARG A 13 31.24 6.24 -7.45
N MET A 14 30.14 6.83 -7.00
CA MET A 14 29.83 8.25 -7.20
C MET A 14 30.17 9.11 -5.97
N ALA A 15 30.13 8.54 -4.75
CA ALA A 15 30.36 9.25 -3.50
C ALA A 15 31.56 8.64 -2.76
N GLY A 16 32.74 9.27 -2.88
CA GLY A 16 33.99 8.82 -2.26
C GLY A 16 34.13 9.09 -0.76
N SER A 17 33.04 9.03 0.04
CA SER A 17 33.11 9.28 1.50
C SER A 17 33.02 7.98 2.34
N PRO A 18 33.67 7.92 3.53
CA PRO A 18 33.69 6.74 4.41
C PRO A 18 32.33 6.31 4.96
N ASP A 19 31.39 7.24 5.15
CA ASP A 19 30.06 6.95 5.74
C ASP A 19 29.22 5.99 4.88
N TRP A 20 29.46 5.98 3.56
CA TRP A 20 28.75 5.15 2.59
C TRP A 20 29.14 3.66 2.66
N GLN A 21 30.26 3.32 3.32
CA GLN A 21 30.64 1.92 3.54
C GLN A 21 29.69 1.22 4.52
N SER A 22 29.15 1.96 5.50
CA SER A 22 28.17 1.42 6.45
C SER A 22 26.85 1.06 5.76
N LEU A 23 26.42 1.87 4.79
CA LEU A 23 25.23 1.62 3.97
C LEU A 23 25.43 0.45 3.01
N ALA A 24 26.62 0.30 2.42
CA ALA A 24 26.95 -0.83 1.56
C ALA A 24 27.03 -2.17 2.33
N GLN A 25 27.51 -2.15 3.57
CA GLN A 25 27.45 -3.31 4.47
C GLN A 25 26.02 -3.61 4.90
N GLY A 26 25.24 -2.60 5.26
CA GLY A 26 23.81 -2.73 5.54
C GLY A 26 23.04 -3.37 4.37
N GLY A 27 23.34 -2.98 3.13
CA GLY A 27 22.72 -3.56 1.93
C GLY A 27 22.93 -5.07 1.77
N LYS A 28 24.09 -5.61 2.19
CA LYS A 28 24.32 -7.06 2.19
C LYS A 28 23.47 -7.77 3.24
N THR A 29 23.31 -7.18 4.41
CA THR A 29 22.45 -7.70 5.48
C THR A 29 20.99 -7.71 5.04
N TRP A 30 20.51 -6.63 4.40
CA TRP A 30 19.16 -6.57 3.81
C TRP A 30 18.95 -7.63 2.74
N ASP A 31 19.91 -7.82 1.83
CA ASP A 31 19.83 -8.85 0.79
C ASP A 31 19.77 -10.26 1.40
N GLN A 32 20.50 -10.54 2.48
CA GLN A 32 20.46 -11.84 3.18
C GLN A 32 19.13 -12.05 3.90
N VAL A 33 18.59 -11.02 4.55
CA VAL A 33 17.28 -11.08 5.23
C VAL A 33 16.16 -11.29 4.22
N ILE A 34 16.17 -10.58 3.09
CA ILE A 34 15.19 -10.77 2.02
C ILE A 34 15.27 -12.21 1.50
N ARG A 35 16.49 -12.71 1.23
CA ARG A 35 16.67 -14.09 0.77
C ARG A 35 16.18 -15.13 1.78
N SER A 36 16.39 -14.92 3.08
CA SER A 36 15.89 -15.84 4.11
C SER A 36 14.36 -15.79 4.26
N LEU A 37 13.74 -14.63 4.05
CA LEU A 37 12.29 -14.48 3.93
C LEU A 37 11.73 -15.22 2.71
N TYR A 38 12.32 -15.02 1.53
CA TYR A 38 11.90 -15.71 0.31
C TYR A 38 12.18 -17.22 0.33
N ALA A 39 13.17 -17.68 1.11
CA ALA A 39 13.44 -19.10 1.30
C ALA A 39 12.29 -19.84 2.01
N ARG A 40 11.44 -19.14 2.77
CA ARG A 40 10.23 -19.72 3.39
C ARG A 40 9.09 -19.79 2.38
N ARG A 41 9.18 -20.75 1.45
CA ARG A 41 8.23 -20.92 0.33
C ARG A 41 6.77 -20.98 0.75
N ARG A 42 6.45 -21.61 1.89
CA ARG A 42 5.09 -21.64 2.46
C ARG A 42 4.60 -20.27 2.94
N GLY A 43 5.50 -19.46 3.51
CA GLY A 43 5.19 -18.09 3.92
C GLY A 43 4.94 -17.18 2.72
N VAL A 44 5.79 -17.28 1.69
CA VAL A 44 5.62 -16.54 0.44
C VAL A 44 4.30 -16.91 -0.25
N MET A 45 3.99 -18.21 -0.36
CA MET A 45 2.72 -18.67 -0.91
C MET A 45 1.52 -18.17 -0.11
N GLY A 46 1.59 -18.21 1.22
CA GLY A 46 0.54 -17.66 2.09
C GLY A 46 0.33 -16.16 1.87
N CYS A 47 1.41 -15.38 1.77
CA CYS A 47 1.33 -13.96 1.41
C CYS A 47 0.71 -13.75 0.03
N CYS A 48 1.14 -14.50 -1.00
CA CYS A 48 0.58 -14.38 -2.34
C CYS A 48 -0.93 -14.68 -2.36
N VAL A 49 -1.36 -15.78 -1.72
CA VAL A 49 -2.78 -16.12 -1.61
C VAL A 49 -3.54 -15.03 -0.88
N TRP A 50 -3.00 -14.52 0.24
CA TRP A 50 -3.64 -13.44 0.98
C TRP A 50 -3.77 -12.15 0.15
N THR A 51 -2.73 -11.78 -0.59
CA THR A 51 -2.76 -10.62 -1.50
C THR A 51 -3.75 -10.82 -2.63
N LEU A 52 -3.81 -12.01 -3.23
CA LEU A 52 -4.79 -12.34 -4.28
C LEU A 52 -6.21 -12.29 -3.73
N SER A 53 -6.47 -12.85 -2.55
CA SER A 53 -7.78 -12.77 -1.90
C SER A 53 -8.17 -11.33 -1.62
N SER A 54 -7.25 -10.50 -1.12
CA SER A 54 -7.50 -9.08 -0.91
C SER A 54 -7.80 -8.34 -2.22
N LEU A 55 -7.18 -8.74 -3.32
CA LEU A 55 -7.43 -8.18 -4.65
C LEU A 55 -8.82 -8.56 -5.17
N VAL A 56 -9.24 -9.82 -4.99
CA VAL A 56 -10.58 -10.29 -5.38
C VAL A 56 -11.65 -9.55 -4.58
N VAL A 57 -11.47 -9.43 -3.26
CA VAL A 57 -12.39 -8.67 -2.40
C VAL A 57 -12.44 -7.20 -2.83
N GLY A 58 -11.29 -6.57 -3.06
CA GLY A 58 -11.21 -5.17 -3.52
C GLY A 58 -11.91 -4.94 -4.86
N SER A 59 -11.70 -5.84 -5.82
CA SER A 59 -12.37 -5.76 -7.13
C SER A 59 -13.88 -5.95 -7.02
N GLY A 60 -14.33 -6.84 -6.13
CA GLY A 60 -15.76 -7.04 -5.84
C GLY A 60 -16.42 -5.80 -5.25
N GLU A 61 -15.72 -5.07 -4.37
CA GLU A 61 -16.23 -3.80 -3.82
C GLU A 61 -16.37 -2.71 -4.88
N ILE A 62 -15.41 -2.59 -5.82
CA ILE A 62 -15.50 -1.62 -6.93
C ILE A 62 -16.65 -1.99 -7.85
N TRP A 63 -16.81 -3.27 -8.18
CA TRP A 63 -17.91 -3.74 -9.01
C TRP A 63 -19.27 -3.46 -8.35
N LEU A 64 -19.42 -3.72 -7.05
CA LEU A 64 -20.62 -3.36 -6.30
C LEU A 64 -20.87 -1.84 -6.31
N ALA A 65 -19.83 -1.02 -6.16
CA ALA A 65 -19.96 0.43 -6.21
C ALA A 65 -20.43 0.92 -7.59
N LEU A 66 -19.90 0.35 -8.68
CA LEU A 66 -20.37 0.64 -10.05
C LEU A 66 -21.85 0.25 -10.23
N TRP A 67 -22.23 -0.93 -9.73
CA TRP A 67 -23.61 -1.41 -9.79
C TRP A 67 -24.57 -0.51 -9.01
N PHE A 68 -24.21 -0.09 -7.79
CA PHE A 68 -25.03 0.82 -6.98
C PHE A 68 -25.16 2.23 -7.57
N LEU A 69 -24.17 2.67 -8.35
CA LEU A 69 -24.15 3.98 -8.98
C LEU A 69 -24.78 3.98 -10.38
N ASP A 70 -25.34 2.86 -10.84
CA ASP A 70 -25.89 2.66 -12.20
C ASP A 70 -24.88 3.06 -13.29
N LEU A 71 -23.60 2.81 -13.01
CA LEU A 71 -22.48 3.06 -13.92
C LEU A 71 -22.17 1.78 -14.72
N PRO A 72 -21.39 1.86 -15.81
CA PRO A 72 -21.02 0.69 -16.61
C PRO A 72 -20.36 -0.43 -15.78
N ASP A 73 -21.15 -1.43 -15.38
CA ASP A 73 -20.88 -2.44 -14.34
C ASP A 73 -20.10 -3.65 -14.85
N SER A 74 -19.16 -3.42 -15.77
CA SER A 74 -18.30 -4.48 -16.29
C SER A 74 -17.25 -4.91 -15.26
N VAL A 75 -17.08 -6.21 -15.10
CA VAL A 75 -15.98 -6.81 -14.32
C VAL A 75 -14.63 -6.30 -14.82
N LEU A 76 -14.49 -6.06 -16.13
CA LEU A 76 -13.28 -5.49 -16.72
C LEU A 76 -13.01 -4.07 -16.21
N ASN A 77 -14.05 -3.22 -16.15
CA ASN A 77 -13.93 -1.86 -15.63
C ASN A 77 -13.51 -1.87 -14.15
N ALA A 78 -14.11 -2.75 -13.35
CA ALA A 78 -13.74 -2.90 -11.94
C ALA A 78 -12.27 -3.31 -11.76
N VAL A 79 -11.77 -4.25 -12.58
CA VAL A 79 -10.37 -4.69 -12.55
C VAL A 79 -9.42 -3.58 -13.00
N ILE A 80 -9.77 -2.82 -14.04
CA ILE A 80 -8.96 -1.68 -14.53
C ILE A 80 -8.85 -0.62 -13.44
N LEU A 81 -9.98 -0.24 -12.83
CA LEU A 81 -10.02 0.73 -11.75
C LEU A 81 -9.25 0.23 -10.53
N GLN A 82 -9.39 -1.05 -10.15
CA GLN A 82 -8.63 -1.64 -9.05
C GLN A 82 -7.11 -1.60 -9.29
N SER A 83 -6.69 -1.90 -10.51
CA SER A 83 -5.28 -1.90 -10.92
C SER A 83 -4.71 -0.47 -10.94
N MET A 84 -5.51 0.49 -11.38
CA MET A 84 -5.17 1.91 -11.32
C MET A 84 -4.99 2.37 -9.88
N VAL A 85 -5.89 2.01 -8.95
CA VAL A 85 -5.75 2.36 -7.53
C VAL A 85 -4.42 1.87 -6.96
N LEU A 86 -4.04 0.63 -7.27
CA LEU A 86 -2.76 0.06 -6.82
C LEU A 86 -1.57 0.85 -7.40
N THR A 87 -1.66 1.17 -8.69
CA THR A 87 -0.63 1.93 -9.42
C THR A 87 -0.48 3.33 -8.83
N VAL A 88 -1.58 4.06 -8.65
CA VAL A 88 -1.58 5.39 -8.05
C VAL A 88 -1.06 5.35 -6.62
N ARG A 89 -1.46 4.38 -5.80
CA ARG A 89 -0.90 4.23 -4.44
C ARG A 89 0.62 4.01 -4.46
N SER A 90 1.13 3.27 -5.44
CA SER A 90 2.57 3.05 -5.59
C SER A 90 3.32 4.30 -6.08
N ALA A 91 2.74 5.05 -7.02
CA ALA A 91 3.33 6.26 -7.57
C ALA A 91 3.24 7.44 -6.59
N ALA A 92 2.14 7.52 -5.84
CA ALA A 92 1.86 8.54 -4.85
C ALA A 92 2.45 8.21 -3.47
N PHE A 93 3.49 7.36 -3.38
CA PHE A 93 4.09 6.97 -2.09
C PHE A 93 4.57 8.18 -1.27
N ALA A 94 4.97 9.25 -1.95
CA ALA A 94 5.42 10.51 -1.35
C ALA A 94 4.25 11.41 -0.92
N VAL A 95 3.04 11.17 -1.42
CA VAL A 95 1.84 11.96 -1.13
C VAL A 95 1.05 11.29 0.00
N PRO A 96 0.95 11.91 1.19
CA PRO A 96 0.18 11.37 2.28
C PRO A 96 -1.28 11.14 1.87
N ALA A 97 -1.76 9.91 2.06
CA ALA A 97 -3.11 9.48 1.70
C ALA A 97 -3.52 9.69 0.22
N GLY A 98 -2.57 9.90 -0.70
CA GLY A 98 -2.83 10.00 -2.14
C GLY A 98 -3.80 11.12 -2.56
N LEU A 99 -4.01 12.12 -1.70
CA LEU A 99 -4.99 13.19 -1.92
C LEU A 99 -4.70 13.94 -3.23
N GLY A 100 -5.74 14.17 -4.02
CA GLY A 100 -5.65 14.83 -5.33
C GLY A 100 -5.19 13.90 -6.47
N VAL A 101 -4.18 13.04 -6.25
CA VAL A 101 -3.69 12.11 -7.28
C VAL A 101 -4.71 10.99 -7.54
N GLN A 102 -5.32 10.47 -6.48
CA GLN A 102 -6.32 9.40 -6.58
C GLN A 102 -7.62 9.89 -7.23
N GLU A 103 -8.12 11.05 -6.80
CA GLU A 103 -9.33 11.70 -7.36
C GLU A 103 -9.15 12.04 -8.85
N GLY A 104 -8.02 12.66 -9.20
CA GLY A 104 -7.70 12.97 -10.60
C GLY A 104 -7.52 11.72 -11.44
N GLY A 105 -6.93 10.67 -10.87
CA GLY A 105 -6.78 9.40 -11.55
C GLY A 105 -8.11 8.72 -11.87
N TYR A 106 -9.09 8.76 -10.94
CA TYR A 106 -10.43 8.22 -11.19
C TYR A 106 -11.16 8.98 -12.30
N LEU A 107 -11.04 10.31 -12.34
CA LEU A 107 -11.62 11.13 -13.42
C LEU A 107 -10.99 10.78 -14.78
N VAL A 108 -9.67 10.69 -14.86
CA VAL A 108 -8.94 10.38 -16.11
C VAL A 108 -9.27 8.98 -16.61
N ILE A 109 -9.15 7.96 -15.75
CA ILE A 109 -9.42 6.57 -16.14
C ILE A 109 -10.92 6.34 -16.35
N GLY A 110 -11.78 6.93 -15.52
CA GLY A 110 -13.23 6.85 -15.68
C GLY A 110 -13.67 7.40 -17.03
N ASN A 111 -13.15 8.56 -17.44
CA ASN A 111 -13.46 9.14 -18.75
C ASN A 111 -13.02 8.22 -19.91
N LEU A 112 -11.83 7.59 -19.81
CA LEU A 112 -11.35 6.62 -20.80
C LEU A 112 -12.23 5.35 -20.87
N LEU A 113 -12.87 4.98 -19.77
CA LEU A 113 -13.81 3.85 -19.69
C LEU A 113 -15.25 4.23 -20.08
N GLY A 114 -15.49 5.47 -20.51
CA GLY A 114 -16.82 5.97 -20.87
C GLY A 114 -17.72 6.31 -19.68
N ILE A 115 -17.15 6.41 -18.47
CA ILE A 115 -17.85 6.86 -17.27
C ILE A 115 -17.92 8.39 -17.29
N SER A 116 -19.10 8.95 -17.03
CA SER A 116 -19.28 10.40 -16.91
C SER A 116 -18.38 10.98 -15.80
N GLY A 117 -17.96 12.24 -15.94
CA GLY A 117 -17.11 12.90 -14.93
C GLY A 117 -17.75 12.87 -13.53
N ASP A 118 -19.06 13.11 -13.47
CA ASP A 118 -19.84 13.06 -12.23
C ASP A 118 -19.86 11.65 -11.62
N GLY A 119 -19.99 10.61 -12.46
CA GLY A 119 -19.94 9.21 -12.01
C GLY A 119 -18.57 8.79 -11.51
N ALA A 120 -17.51 9.19 -12.20
CA ALA A 120 -16.14 8.92 -11.78
C ALA A 120 -15.79 9.65 -10.46
N PHE A 121 -16.31 10.87 -10.26
CA PHE A 121 -16.19 11.62 -9.02
C PHE A 121 -17.01 11.00 -7.87
N ALA A 122 -18.23 10.51 -8.16
CA ALA A 122 -19.02 9.77 -7.17
C ALA A 122 -18.27 8.49 -6.72
N LEU A 123 -17.67 7.77 -7.66
CA LEU A 123 -16.89 6.58 -7.37
C LEU A 123 -15.66 6.87 -6.49
N SER A 124 -14.96 7.97 -6.76
CA SER A 124 -13.79 8.37 -5.95
C SER A 124 -14.19 8.75 -4.52
N LEU A 125 -15.32 9.46 -4.34
CA LEU A 125 -15.90 9.76 -3.03
C LEU A 125 -16.32 8.51 -2.26
N VAL A 126 -17.01 7.57 -2.91
CA VAL A 126 -17.41 6.29 -2.28
C VAL A 126 -16.17 5.53 -1.79
N TRP A 127 -15.13 5.48 -2.63
CA TRP A 127 -13.88 4.84 -2.25
C TRP A 127 -13.22 5.53 -1.06
N ARG A 128 -13.23 6.87 -1.03
CA ARG A 128 -12.71 7.65 0.08
C ARG A 128 -13.47 7.42 1.38
N ALA A 129 -14.80 7.39 1.32
CA ALA A 129 -15.64 7.12 2.47
C ALA A 129 -15.33 5.73 3.07
N ARG A 130 -15.11 4.72 2.22
CA ARG A 130 -14.67 3.39 2.65
C ARG A 130 -13.29 3.42 3.31
N GLU A 131 -12.30 4.06 2.68
CA GLU A 131 -10.94 4.15 3.23
C GLU A 131 -10.93 4.82 4.61
N ILE A 132 -11.72 5.87 4.79
CA ILE A 132 -11.88 6.58 6.06
C ILE A 132 -12.64 5.71 7.08
N GLY A 133 -13.74 5.10 6.64
CA GLY A 133 -14.61 4.26 7.48
C GLY A 133 -13.88 3.03 8.04
N LEU A 134 -12.93 2.46 7.31
CA LEU A 134 -12.09 1.36 7.78
C LEU A 134 -10.80 1.85 8.45
N GLY A 135 -10.22 2.94 7.96
CA GLY A 135 -8.96 3.50 8.42
C GLY A 135 -9.04 4.09 9.83
N ILE A 136 -10.09 4.86 10.13
CA ILE A 136 -10.25 5.48 11.45
C ILE A 136 -10.37 4.43 12.56
N PRO A 137 -11.25 3.42 12.49
CA PRO A 137 -11.32 2.39 13.53
C PRO A 137 -10.01 1.62 13.69
N ALA A 138 -9.30 1.34 12.59
CA ALA A 138 -7.99 0.69 12.64
C ALA A 138 -6.96 1.55 13.39
N LEU A 139 -6.89 2.85 13.09
CA LEU A 139 -6.02 3.80 13.79
C LEU A 139 -6.39 3.92 15.27
N VAL A 140 -7.67 4.05 15.60
CA VAL A 140 -8.16 4.09 16.98
C VAL A 140 -7.75 2.81 17.72
N THR A 141 -7.96 1.64 17.12
CA THR A 141 -7.58 0.36 17.71
C THR A 141 -6.08 0.28 17.97
N TRP A 142 -5.26 0.76 17.02
CA TRP A 142 -3.81 0.82 17.18
C TRP A 142 -3.41 1.75 18.34
N GLN A 143 -3.98 2.96 18.41
CA GLN A 143 -3.71 3.92 19.49
C GLN A 143 -4.07 3.34 20.87
N LEU A 144 -5.20 2.63 20.98
CA LEU A 144 -5.60 1.96 22.23
C LEU A 144 -4.62 0.84 22.62
N LEU A 145 -4.15 0.05 21.65
CA LEU A 145 -3.18 -1.02 21.91
C LEU A 145 -1.82 -0.46 22.34
N GLU A 146 -1.34 0.60 21.68
CA GLU A 146 -0.05 1.20 22.01
C GLU A 146 -0.09 1.96 23.33
N ALA A 147 -1.19 2.67 23.62
CA ALA A 147 -1.44 3.23 24.95
C ALA A 147 -1.38 2.12 26.02
N ARG A 148 -2.11 1.02 25.84
CA ARG A 148 -2.06 -0.12 26.79
C ARG A 148 -0.66 -0.70 26.97
N ARG A 149 0.19 -0.69 25.95
CA ARG A 149 1.60 -1.13 26.04
C ARG A 149 2.45 -0.13 26.82
N PHE A 150 2.29 1.16 26.54
CA PHE A 150 3.00 2.24 27.22
C PHE A 150 2.71 2.27 28.73
N TRP A 151 1.43 2.16 29.11
CA TRP A 151 1.00 2.11 30.51
C TRP A 151 1.54 0.88 31.25
N ARG A 152 1.55 -0.30 30.61
CA ARG A 152 2.15 -1.53 31.19
C ARG A 152 3.66 -1.39 31.42
N ARG A 153 4.40 -0.77 30.49
CA ARG A 153 5.84 -0.51 30.65
C ARG A 153 6.12 0.46 31.81
N ARG A 154 5.31 1.50 31.98
CA ARG A 154 5.43 2.44 33.11
C ARG A 154 5.16 1.78 34.46
N LEU A 155 4.14 0.93 34.57
CA LEU A 155 3.83 0.21 35.81
C LEU A 155 4.95 -0.77 36.19
N ALA A 156 5.52 -1.49 35.21
CA ALA A 156 6.65 -2.38 35.44
C ALA A 156 7.95 -1.63 35.85
N ALA A 157 8.17 -0.42 35.35
CA ALA A 157 9.30 0.42 35.72
C ALA A 157 9.16 1.05 37.12
N LYS A 158 7.92 1.24 37.60
CA LYS A 158 7.64 1.78 38.95
C LYS A 158 7.65 0.71 40.05
N ALA A 159 7.62 -0.57 39.67
CA ALA A 159 7.69 -1.72 40.56
C ALA A 159 9.12 -2.27 40.74
N ARG A 160 10.11 -1.63 40.11
CA ARG A 160 11.56 -1.90 40.24
C ARG A 160 12.19 -0.80 41.06
#